data_AF-A0A397L728-F1
#
_entry.id   AF-A0A397L728-F1
#
_cell.length_a   1.000
_cell.length_b   1.000
_cell.length_c   1.000
_cell.angle_alpha   90.00
_cell.angle_beta   90.00
_cell.angle_gamma   90.00
#
_symmetry.space_group_name_H-M   'P 1'
#
loop_
_entity.id
_entity.type
_entity.pdbx_description
1 polymer ?
#
loop_
_entity_poly.entity_id
_entity_poly.type
_entity_poly.pdbx_seq_one_letter_code
_entity_poly.pdbx_strand_id
1 'polypeptide(L)'
;MEKVNYIVQMNAALDSFNNDWRIKQGHITLYLAFFQKWNREFFKKTITINRELVMERAKIKSKTTYHNILKDLNDWGYLQYYPSYDPRRGSVIRMAIFFAQPGQKLGKYLQEPSQNMVSSYKQKTFKNYNKLAKPFNILEVLLFFKTNNWTADEGKKYYEYYQERDWKLSRGLEIKDWKIAARKFVEKGREMERESTRPFSGQHDYLHSKQEKDYGMPL
;
A
#
# COMPACT_ATOMS: atom_id res chain seq x y z
N MET A 1 16.24 -22.61 -12.32
CA MET A 1 16.31 -21.13 -12.18
C MET A 1 15.71 -20.79 -10.84
N GLU A 2 16.41 -20.02 -10.00
CA GLU A 2 15.87 -19.55 -8.72
C GLU A 2 14.58 -18.76 -8.97
N LYS A 3 13.57 -19.03 -8.14
CA LYS A 3 12.26 -18.43 -8.26
C LYS A 3 12.36 -16.96 -7.86
N VAL A 4 12.41 -16.07 -8.86
CA VAL A 4 12.37 -14.62 -8.63
C VAL A 4 11.05 -14.27 -7.95
N ASN A 5 11.13 -13.68 -6.76
CA ASN A 5 9.94 -13.14 -6.10
C ASN A 5 9.60 -11.79 -6.74
N TYR A 6 8.51 -11.76 -7.52
CA TYR A 6 8.01 -10.57 -8.22
C TYR A 6 7.92 -9.34 -7.32
N ILE A 7 7.34 -9.49 -6.12
CA ILE A 7 7.07 -8.36 -5.21
C ILE A 7 8.39 -7.80 -4.69
N VAL A 8 9.28 -8.67 -4.23
CA VAL A 8 10.59 -8.27 -3.68
C VAL A 8 11.44 -7.60 -4.75
N GLN A 9 11.51 -8.19 -5.95
CA GLN A 9 12.24 -7.62 -7.07
C GLN A 9 11.69 -6.26 -7.51
N MET A 10 10.37 -6.11 -7.58
CA MET A 10 9.75 -4.84 -7.96
C MET A 10 10.06 -3.76 -6.92
N ASN A 11 9.86 -4.06 -5.64
CA ASN A 11 10.13 -3.11 -4.56
C ASN A 11 11.58 -2.66 -4.56
N ALA A 12 12.54 -3.59 -4.66
CA ALA A 12 13.96 -3.26 -4.72
C ALA A 12 14.33 -2.38 -5.93
N ALA A 13 13.71 -2.62 -7.10
CA ALA A 13 13.91 -1.76 -8.27
C ALA A 13 13.33 -0.35 -8.05
N LEU A 14 12.13 -0.24 -7.47
CA LEU A 14 11.51 1.04 -7.15
C LEU A 14 12.29 1.83 -6.09
N ASP A 15 12.84 1.14 -5.08
CA ASP A 15 13.73 1.75 -4.10
C ASP A 15 15.01 2.28 -4.75
N SER A 16 15.57 1.52 -5.71
CA SER A 16 16.72 1.99 -6.50
C SER A 16 16.38 3.25 -7.31
N PHE A 17 15.18 3.32 -7.90
CA PHE A 17 14.72 4.53 -8.61
C PHE A 17 14.53 5.73 -7.68
N ASN A 18 13.99 5.54 -6.48
CA ASN A 18 13.76 6.62 -5.54
C ASN A 18 15.09 7.27 -5.07
N ASN A 19 16.17 6.50 -5.06
CA ASN A 19 17.50 6.97 -4.69
C ASN A 19 18.30 7.52 -5.89
N ASP A 20 17.81 7.36 -7.13
CA ASP A 20 18.50 7.81 -8.34
C ASP A 20 17.81 9.04 -8.96
N TRP A 21 18.39 10.21 -8.70
CA TRP A 21 17.85 11.49 -9.20
C TRP A 21 17.81 11.60 -10.73
N ARG A 22 18.57 10.77 -11.47
CA ARG A 22 18.59 10.78 -12.94
C ARG A 22 17.34 10.13 -13.53
N ILE A 23 16.68 9.26 -12.76
CA ILE A 23 15.47 8.56 -13.17
C ILE A 23 14.31 9.56 -13.28
N LYS A 24 13.68 9.54 -14.45
CA LYS A 24 12.49 10.35 -14.79
C LYS A 24 11.29 9.43 -15.01
N GLN A 25 10.09 10.00 -15.04
CA GLN A 25 8.84 9.25 -15.30
C GLN A 25 8.95 8.28 -16.49
N GLY A 26 9.54 8.71 -17.60
CA GLY A 26 9.69 7.87 -18.79
C GLY A 26 10.57 6.62 -18.57
N HIS A 27 11.60 6.71 -17.72
CA HIS A 27 12.43 5.57 -17.33
C HIS A 27 11.63 4.56 -16.54
N ILE A 28 10.83 5.05 -15.58
CA ILE A 28 9.97 4.21 -14.75
C ILE A 28 8.94 3.49 -15.62
N THR A 29 8.22 4.20 -16.50
CA THR A 29 7.19 3.56 -17.34
C THR A 29 7.78 2.57 -18.34
N LEU A 30 8.94 2.86 -18.92
CA LEU A 30 9.62 1.94 -19.82
C LEU A 30 10.12 0.69 -19.09
N TYR A 31 10.75 0.87 -17.93
CA TYR A 31 11.17 -0.25 -17.09
C TYR A 31 9.99 -1.13 -16.68
N LEU A 32 8.88 -0.53 -16.25
CA LEU A 32 7.66 -1.27 -15.88
C LEU A 32 7.09 -2.06 -17.06
N ALA A 33 7.09 -1.51 -18.28
CA ALA A 33 6.65 -2.23 -19.47
C ALA A 33 7.51 -3.47 -19.75
N PHE A 34 8.84 -3.36 -19.58
CA PHE A 34 9.75 -4.49 -19.68
C PHE A 34 9.56 -5.49 -18.54
N PHE A 35 9.42 -5.01 -17.30
CA PHE A 35 9.23 -5.83 -16.12
C PHE A 35 7.95 -6.66 -16.20
N GLN A 36 6.84 -6.07 -16.64
CA GLN A 36 5.59 -6.79 -16.86
C GLN A 36 5.75 -7.88 -17.92
N LYS A 37 6.49 -7.61 -19.02
CA LYS A 37 6.79 -8.62 -20.02
C LYS A 37 7.66 -9.74 -19.45
N TRP A 38 8.69 -9.40 -18.68
CA TRP A 38 9.59 -10.34 -18.03
C TRP A 38 8.85 -11.27 -17.05
N ASN A 39 7.90 -10.73 -16.29
CA ASN A 39 7.04 -11.49 -15.40
C ASN A 39 6.15 -12.50 -16.15
N ARG A 40 5.55 -12.10 -17.27
CA ARG A 40 4.74 -13.02 -18.12
C ARG A 40 5.57 -14.15 -18.72
N GLU A 41 6.87 -13.92 -18.90
CA GLU A 41 7.83 -14.90 -19.37
C GLU A 41 8.50 -15.68 -18.22
N PHE A 42 7.94 -15.63 -17.01
CA PHE A 42 8.44 -16.32 -15.81
C PHE A 42 9.91 -16.04 -15.50
N PHE A 43 10.33 -14.78 -15.66
CA PHE A 43 11.67 -14.30 -15.32
C PHE A 43 12.81 -15.02 -16.05
N LYS A 44 12.60 -15.39 -17.32
CA LYS A 44 13.67 -15.90 -18.21
C LYS A 44 14.92 -15.01 -18.16
N LYS A 45 16.09 -15.63 -18.30
CA LYS A 45 17.40 -14.94 -18.31
C LYS A 45 17.45 -13.77 -19.31
N THR A 46 16.77 -13.91 -20.44
CA THR A 46 16.66 -12.91 -21.49
C THR A 46 15.25 -12.90 -22.06
N ILE A 47 14.75 -11.74 -22.49
CA ILE A 47 13.47 -11.61 -23.19
C ILE A 47 13.64 -10.85 -24.50
N THR A 48 12.99 -11.35 -25.55
CA THR A 48 12.91 -10.66 -26.84
C THR A 48 11.86 -9.57 -26.77
N ILE A 49 12.17 -8.38 -27.28
CA ILE A 49 11.29 -7.22 -27.26
C ILE A 49 10.84 -6.83 -28.66
N ASN A 50 9.56 -6.47 -28.76
CA ASN A 50 9.00 -5.78 -29.91
C ASN A 50 8.86 -4.31 -29.50
N ARG A 51 9.54 -3.41 -30.22
CA ARG A 51 9.63 -1.99 -29.85
C ARG A 51 8.25 -1.35 -29.82
N GLU A 52 7.44 -1.57 -30.85
CA GLU A 52 6.12 -0.97 -31.02
C GLU A 52 5.21 -1.31 -29.82
N LEU A 53 5.15 -2.60 -29.46
CA LEU A 53 4.36 -3.07 -28.33
C LEU A 53 4.86 -2.52 -26.98
N VAL A 54 6.18 -2.42 -26.80
CA VAL A 54 6.77 -1.88 -25.58
C VAL A 54 6.49 -0.38 -25.46
N MET A 55 6.65 0.36 -26.56
CA MET A 55 6.35 1.79 -26.61
C MET A 55 4.88 2.07 -26.27
N GLU A 56 3.95 1.29 -26.81
CA GLU A 56 2.52 1.39 -26.51
C GLU A 56 2.25 1.17 -25.00
N ARG A 57 2.84 0.13 -24.40
CA ARG A 57 2.70 -0.18 -22.97
C ARG A 57 3.32 0.88 -22.07
N ALA A 58 4.48 1.39 -22.46
CA ALA A 58 5.19 2.45 -21.74
C ALA A 58 4.57 3.84 -21.96
N LYS A 59 3.57 3.96 -22.84
CA LYS A 59 2.93 5.22 -23.27
C LYS A 59 3.92 6.21 -23.87
N ILE A 60 4.94 5.71 -24.57
CA ILE A 60 5.95 6.51 -25.27
C ILE A 60 5.58 6.54 -26.75
N LYS A 61 5.38 7.73 -27.31
CA LYS A 61 5.03 7.92 -28.73
C LYS A 61 6.27 8.12 -29.63
N SER A 62 7.32 8.73 -29.09
CA SER A 62 8.52 9.08 -29.85
C SER A 62 9.56 7.97 -29.82
N LYS A 63 10.02 7.53 -31.00
CA LYS A 63 11.09 6.53 -31.15
C LYS A 63 12.40 7.03 -30.53
N THR A 64 12.74 8.29 -30.76
CA THR A 64 13.96 8.91 -30.21
C THR A 64 13.93 8.92 -28.68
N THR A 65 12.78 9.31 -28.10
CA THR A 65 12.59 9.28 -26.65
C THR A 65 12.72 7.88 -26.08
N TYR A 66 12.13 6.87 -26.74
CA TYR A 66 12.29 5.47 -26.37
C TYR A 66 13.76 5.04 -26.35
N HIS A 67 14.51 5.34 -27.41
CA HIS A 67 15.91 4.94 -27.52
C HIS A 67 16.81 5.65 -26.50
N ASN A 68 16.57 6.93 -26.22
CA ASN A 68 17.32 7.65 -25.20
C ASN A 68 17.09 7.03 -23.81
N ILE A 69 15.83 6.81 -23.43
CA ILE A 69 15.49 6.22 -22.13
C ILE A 69 16.01 4.78 -22.02
N LEU A 70 15.93 4.00 -23.09
CA LEU A 70 16.46 2.64 -23.13
C LEU A 70 17.98 2.61 -22.93
N LYS A 71 18.68 3.55 -23.59
CA LYS A 71 20.12 3.72 -23.44
C LYS A 71 20.46 4.13 -22.01
N ASP A 72 19.75 5.09 -21.44
CA ASP A 72 19.92 5.53 -20.06
C ASP A 72 19.74 4.35 -19.08
N LEU A 73 18.66 3.56 -19.22
CA LEU A 73 18.43 2.38 -18.39
C LEU A 73 19.51 1.30 -18.54
N ASN A 74 20.07 1.15 -19.73
CA ASN A 74 21.19 0.25 -20.00
C ASN A 74 22.48 0.73 -19.33
N ASP A 75 22.81 2.00 -19.54
CA ASP A 75 24.05 2.61 -19.07
C ASP A 75 24.08 2.73 -17.54
N TRP A 76 22.91 2.87 -16.91
CA TRP A 76 22.77 2.89 -15.45
C TRP A 76 22.61 1.50 -14.82
N GLY A 77 22.62 0.43 -15.62
CA GLY A 77 22.63 -0.95 -15.12
C GLY A 77 21.27 -1.47 -14.66
N TYR A 78 20.16 -0.81 -14.99
CA TYR A 78 18.82 -1.31 -14.68
C TYR A 78 18.38 -2.47 -15.58
N LEU A 79 18.97 -2.53 -16.78
CA LEU A 79 18.85 -3.64 -17.72
C LEU A 79 20.09 -3.70 -18.60
N GLN A 80 20.21 -4.78 -19.37
CA GLN A 80 21.20 -4.90 -20.44
C GLN A 80 20.44 -5.03 -21.77
N TYR A 81 20.73 -4.15 -22.72
CA TYR A 81 20.10 -4.13 -24.04
C TYR A 81 21.04 -4.73 -25.10
N TYR A 82 20.51 -5.67 -25.87
CA TYR A 82 21.18 -6.33 -26.97
C TYR A 82 20.40 -6.01 -28.26
N PRO A 83 20.82 -4.99 -29.03
CA PRO A 83 20.16 -4.63 -30.27
C PRO A 83 20.26 -5.77 -31.28
N SER A 84 19.22 -5.92 -32.09
CA SER A 84 19.22 -6.84 -33.22
C SER A 84 18.59 -6.14 -34.41
N TYR A 85 19.25 -6.28 -35.57
CA TYR A 85 18.81 -5.72 -36.84
C TYR A 85 17.99 -6.73 -37.67
N ASP A 86 17.88 -7.98 -37.20
CA ASP A 86 17.10 -9.03 -37.84
C ASP A 86 15.64 -8.99 -37.33
N PRO A 87 14.65 -8.68 -38.20
CA PRO A 87 13.24 -8.65 -37.84
C PRO A 87 12.71 -9.96 -37.26
N ARG A 88 13.31 -11.11 -37.64
CA ARG A 88 12.89 -12.45 -37.16
C ARG A 88 13.39 -12.75 -35.75
N ARG A 89 14.51 -12.16 -35.34
CA ARG A 89 15.12 -12.38 -34.03
C ARG A 89 14.67 -11.36 -32.99
N GLY A 90 14.42 -10.12 -33.41
CA GLY A 90 14.04 -9.02 -32.53
C GLY A 90 15.17 -8.62 -31.57
N SER A 91 15.09 -7.42 -30.99
CA SER A 91 16.07 -7.03 -29.97
C SER A 91 15.83 -7.81 -28.68
N VAL A 92 16.87 -8.01 -27.88
CA VAL A 92 16.80 -8.76 -26.63
C VAL A 92 17.19 -7.85 -25.48
N ILE A 93 16.57 -8.06 -24.32
CA ILE A 93 17.03 -7.45 -23.07
C ILE A 93 17.22 -8.51 -22.00
N ARG A 94 18.05 -8.17 -21.02
CA ARG A 94 18.16 -8.87 -19.74
C ARG A 94 17.92 -7.88 -18.62
N MET A 95 16.93 -8.15 -17.77
CA MET A 95 16.63 -7.30 -16.62
C MET A 95 17.66 -7.52 -15.51
N ALA A 96 18.01 -6.46 -14.78
CA ALA A 96 18.83 -6.58 -13.58
C ALA A 96 18.02 -7.20 -12.43
N ILE A 97 18.68 -7.97 -11.57
CA ILE A 97 18.10 -8.55 -10.35
C ILE A 97 18.62 -7.71 -9.18
N PHE A 98 17.72 -7.14 -8.38
CA PHE A 98 18.03 -6.20 -7.30
C PHE A 98 17.93 -6.81 -5.90
N PHE A 99 17.32 -8.00 -5.76
CA PHE A 99 17.35 -8.72 -4.50
C PHE A 99 18.56 -9.67 -4.45
N ALA A 100 19.22 -9.72 -3.30
CA ALA A 100 20.39 -10.56 -3.10
C ALA A 100 20.02 -12.04 -3.29
N GLN A 101 20.77 -12.74 -4.14
CA GLN A 101 20.86 -14.20 -4.02
C GLN A 101 21.66 -14.52 -2.75
N PRO A 102 21.24 -15.48 -1.91
CA PRO A 102 22.05 -15.94 -0.80
C PRO A 102 23.31 -16.63 -1.35
N GLY A 103 24.40 -15.87 -1.52
CA GLY A 103 25.68 -16.42 -1.96
C GLY A 103 26.60 -15.49 -2.78
N GLN A 104 26.12 -14.36 -3.30
CA GLN A 104 26.99 -13.42 -4.01
C GLN A 104 27.32 -12.22 -3.12
N LYS A 105 28.50 -12.26 -2.51
CA LYS A 105 29.14 -11.10 -1.88
C LYS A 105 29.42 -10.05 -2.97
N LEU A 106 28.60 -9.01 -3.04
CA LEU A 106 29.02 -7.69 -3.49
C LEU A 106 28.45 -6.66 -2.53
N GLY A 107 29.33 -5.79 -2.05
CA GLY A 107 29.20 -5.11 -0.77
C GLY A 107 28.08 -4.07 -0.64
N LYS A 108 27.64 -3.93 0.62
CA LYS A 108 27.19 -2.70 1.28
C LYS A 108 25.76 -2.18 1.08
N TYR A 109 24.78 -3.01 0.75
CA TYR A 109 23.36 -2.61 0.93
C TYR A 109 22.48 -3.78 1.40
N LEU A 110 22.79 -4.34 2.57
CA LEU A 110 21.78 -4.99 3.42
C LEU A 110 21.67 -4.13 4.68
N GLN A 111 20.85 -3.09 4.63
CA GLN A 111 20.18 -2.65 5.84
C GLN A 111 18.98 -3.57 5.99
N GLU A 112 18.80 -4.13 7.17
CA GLU A 112 17.54 -4.78 7.55
C GLU A 112 16.37 -3.88 7.16
N PRO A 113 15.16 -4.41 6.89
CA PRO A 113 13.98 -3.61 6.62
C PRO A 113 13.53 -2.88 7.90
N SER A 114 14.33 -1.92 8.37
CA SER A 114 13.89 -0.86 9.25
C SER A 114 13.09 0.10 8.38
N GLN A 115 11.77 0.05 8.53
CA GLN A 115 10.86 1.04 7.98
C GLN A 115 11.21 2.42 8.55
N ASN A 116 12.10 3.14 7.87
CA ASN A 116 12.37 4.55 8.11
C ASN A 116 12.17 5.29 6.78
N MET A 117 10.93 5.72 6.53
CA MET A 117 10.64 6.74 5.50
C MET A 117 10.21 8.04 6.17
N VAL A 118 11.09 9.05 6.11
CA VAL A 118 10.78 10.49 6.21
C VAL A 118 11.82 11.18 5.29
N SER A 119 11.57 12.21 4.46
CA SER A 119 10.42 13.11 4.26
C SER A 119 10.31 13.54 2.78
N SER A 120 9.06 13.67 2.33
CA SER A 120 8.45 14.51 1.29
C SER A 120 9.31 15.28 0.27
N TYR A 121 9.06 14.99 -1.02
CA TYR A 121 9.11 16.00 -2.08
C TYR A 121 7.90 16.94 -1.93
N LYS A 122 8.15 18.25 -1.96
CA LYS A 122 7.17 19.34 -1.77
C LYS A 122 5.94 19.20 -2.68
N GLN A 123 4.83 18.70 -2.13
CA GLN A 123 3.50 18.91 -2.71
C GLN A 123 2.80 20.04 -1.94
N LYS A 124 2.44 21.10 -2.66
CA LYS A 124 1.56 22.16 -2.18
C LYS A 124 0.18 21.56 -1.91
N THR A 125 -0.05 21.16 -0.66
CA THR A 125 -1.26 21.28 0.17
C THR A 125 -1.03 20.41 1.41
N PHE A 126 -0.72 21.03 2.55
CA PHE A 126 -0.61 20.33 3.83
C PHE A 126 -2.02 19.87 4.29
N LYS A 127 -2.51 18.76 3.74
CA LYS A 127 -3.44 17.92 4.49
C LYS A 127 -2.60 17.11 5.46
N ASN A 128 -2.81 17.37 6.75
CA ASN A 128 -2.08 16.78 7.85
C ASN A 128 -2.29 15.24 7.83
N TYR A 129 -1.33 14.48 7.31
CA TYR A 129 -1.37 13.00 7.20
C TYR A 129 -1.59 12.30 8.56
N ASN A 130 -1.42 13.02 9.66
CA ASN A 130 -1.73 12.54 11.01
C ASN A 130 -3.21 12.68 11.39
N LYS A 131 -4.08 13.19 10.52
CA LYS A 131 -5.52 13.40 10.75
C LYS A 131 -6.35 12.94 9.56
N LEU A 132 -6.16 11.67 9.18
CA LEU A 132 -6.98 11.06 8.14
C LEU A 132 -8.31 10.61 8.74
N ALA A 133 -9.40 10.98 8.09
CA ALA A 133 -10.75 10.55 8.44
C ALA A 133 -10.95 9.03 8.30
N LYS A 134 -10.24 8.43 7.34
CA LYS A 134 -10.30 7.00 7.02
C LYS A 134 -8.90 6.44 6.72
N PRO A 135 -8.63 5.17 7.03
CA PRO A 135 -7.45 4.46 6.61
C PRO A 135 -7.47 4.25 5.09
N PHE A 136 -6.29 4.11 4.49
CA PHE A 136 -6.16 3.89 3.05
C PHE A 136 -6.57 2.46 2.65
N ASN A 137 -6.30 1.49 3.53
CA ASN A 137 -6.69 0.09 3.38
C ASN A 137 -6.76 -0.61 4.74
N ILE A 138 -7.28 -1.84 4.74
CA ILE A 138 -7.36 -2.67 5.96
C ILE A 138 -5.99 -3.00 6.56
N LEU A 139 -4.92 -3.09 5.75
CA LEU A 139 -3.57 -3.40 6.24
C LEU A 139 -3.04 -2.30 7.17
N GLU A 140 -3.37 -1.04 6.92
CA GLU A 140 -3.01 0.07 7.83
C GLU A 140 -3.65 -0.09 9.21
N VAL A 141 -4.91 -0.54 9.26
CA VAL A 141 -5.61 -0.79 10.52
C VAL A 141 -4.99 -1.98 11.25
N LEU A 142 -4.76 -3.08 10.55
CA LEU A 142 -4.14 -4.28 11.15
C LEU A 142 -2.73 -3.98 11.67
N LEU A 143 -1.94 -3.23 10.92
CA LEU A 143 -0.61 -2.79 11.35
C LEU A 143 -0.71 -1.88 12.58
N PHE A 144 -1.66 -0.93 12.59
CA PHE A 144 -1.87 -0.06 13.75
C PHE A 144 -2.25 -0.84 15.00
N PHE A 145 -3.16 -1.80 14.90
CA PHE A 145 -3.54 -2.65 16.03
C PHE A 145 -2.36 -3.49 16.54
N LYS A 146 -1.59 -4.09 15.63
CA LYS A 146 -0.37 -4.83 15.98
C LYS A 146 0.66 -3.96 16.70
N THR A 147 0.92 -2.74 16.22
CA THR A 147 1.86 -1.80 16.84
C THR A 147 1.42 -1.34 18.24
N ASN A 148 0.11 -1.33 18.52
CA ASN A 148 -0.43 -1.02 19.85
C ASN A 148 -0.62 -2.28 20.73
N ASN A 149 -0.12 -3.44 20.30
CA ASN A 149 -0.32 -4.74 20.98
C ASN A 149 -1.80 -5.11 21.17
N TRP A 150 -2.66 -4.75 20.22
CA TRP A 150 -4.06 -5.20 20.14
C TRP A 150 -4.18 -6.37 19.17
N THR A 151 -5.24 -7.16 19.33
CA THR A 151 -5.44 -8.36 18.51
C THR A 151 -5.82 -7.99 17.08
N ALA A 152 -5.42 -8.82 16.11
CA ALA A 152 -5.78 -8.63 14.71
C ALA A 152 -7.31 -8.71 14.50
N ASP A 153 -8.00 -9.52 15.30
CA ASP A 153 -9.46 -9.69 15.25
C ASP A 153 -10.20 -8.42 15.68
N GLU A 154 -9.72 -7.71 16.71
CA GLU A 154 -10.27 -6.40 17.09
C GLU A 154 -10.09 -5.37 15.97
N GLY A 155 -8.93 -5.39 15.29
CA GLY A 155 -8.65 -4.51 14.15
C GLY A 155 -9.58 -4.76 12.97
N LYS A 156 -9.85 -6.04 12.67
CA LYS A 156 -10.81 -6.44 11.64
C LYS A 156 -12.23 -6.00 11.98
N LYS A 157 -12.70 -6.27 13.20
CA LYS A 157 -14.02 -5.83 13.70
C LYS A 157 -14.19 -4.32 13.63
N TYR A 158 -13.16 -3.56 14.01
CA TYR A 158 -13.15 -2.10 13.91
C TYR A 158 -13.33 -1.63 12.47
N TYR A 159 -12.56 -2.20 11.54
CA TYR A 159 -12.60 -1.81 10.13
C TYR A 159 -13.96 -2.11 9.49
N GLU A 160 -14.52 -3.30 9.74
CA GLU A 160 -15.85 -3.70 9.25
C GLU A 160 -16.94 -2.77 9.80
N TYR A 161 -16.92 -2.49 11.11
CA TYR A 161 -17.91 -1.62 11.78
C TYR A 161 -18.00 -0.21 11.18
N TYR A 162 -16.86 0.39 10.86
CA TYR A 162 -16.79 1.74 10.29
C TYR A 162 -16.90 1.76 8.76
N GLN A 163 -16.56 0.66 8.08
CA GLN A 163 -16.80 0.52 6.64
C GLN A 163 -18.31 0.52 6.32
N GLU A 164 -19.12 -0.20 7.11
CA GLU A 164 -20.59 -0.22 6.94
C GLU A 164 -21.26 1.14 7.23
N ARG A 165 -20.59 2.01 8.00
CA ARG A 165 -21.10 3.31 8.44
C ARG A 165 -20.50 4.47 7.65
N ASP A 166 -19.85 4.21 6.53
CA ASP A 166 -19.16 5.20 5.70
C ASP A 166 -18.22 6.11 6.51
N TRP A 167 -17.56 5.55 7.53
CA TRP A 167 -16.67 6.30 8.44
C TRP A 167 -17.35 7.47 9.18
N LYS A 168 -18.63 7.32 9.52
CA LYS A 168 -19.42 8.27 10.32
C LYS A 168 -19.68 7.76 11.75
N LEU A 169 -19.77 8.70 12.70
CA LEU A 169 -20.19 8.46 14.07
C LEU A 169 -21.72 8.36 14.16
N SER A 170 -22.24 7.74 15.24
CA SER A 170 -23.68 7.53 15.45
C SER A 170 -24.55 8.81 15.42
N ARG A 171 -23.95 9.99 15.60
CA ARG A 171 -24.62 11.30 15.51
C ARG A 171 -24.55 11.95 14.12
N GLY A 172 -24.14 11.21 13.09
CA GLY A 172 -23.97 11.70 11.71
C GLY A 172 -22.69 12.50 11.44
N LEU A 173 -21.85 12.70 12.47
CA LEU A 173 -20.58 13.41 12.35
C LEU A 173 -19.49 12.52 11.72
N GLU A 174 -18.72 13.07 10.79
CA GLU A 174 -17.59 12.37 10.17
C GLU A 174 -16.42 12.19 11.14
N ILE A 175 -15.75 11.03 11.05
CA ILE A 175 -14.51 10.79 11.80
C ILE A 175 -13.43 11.70 11.24
N LYS A 176 -12.77 12.49 12.10
CA LYS A 176 -11.65 13.35 11.71
C LYS A 176 -10.30 12.64 11.76
N ASP A 177 -10.19 11.64 12.64
CA ASP A 177 -8.99 10.85 12.84
C ASP A 177 -9.38 9.41 13.22
N TRP A 178 -9.18 8.50 12.27
CA TRP A 178 -9.51 7.10 12.48
C TRP A 178 -8.67 6.45 13.58
N LYS A 179 -7.44 6.92 13.84
CA LYS A 179 -6.58 6.36 14.90
C LYS A 179 -7.12 6.68 16.29
N ILE A 180 -7.69 7.89 16.47
CA ILE A 180 -8.38 8.27 17.71
C ILE A 180 -9.65 7.43 17.88
N ALA A 181 -10.41 7.23 16.81
CA ALA A 181 -11.59 6.38 16.83
C ALA A 181 -11.24 4.93 17.20
N ALA A 182 -10.13 4.38 16.66
CA ALA A 182 -9.64 3.04 16.99
C ALA A 182 -9.26 2.90 18.47
N ARG A 183 -8.56 3.88 19.06
CA ARG A 183 -8.25 3.88 20.50
C ARG A 183 -9.52 3.83 21.35
N LYS A 184 -10.49 4.70 21.06
CA LYS A 184 -11.78 4.74 21.77
C LYS A 184 -12.58 3.45 21.59
N PHE A 185 -12.50 2.82 20.42
CA PHE A 185 -13.17 1.56 20.14
C PHE A 185 -12.63 0.44 21.02
N VAL A 186 -11.30 0.31 21.12
CA VAL A 186 -10.66 -0.69 21.98
C VAL A 186 -10.88 -0.40 23.46
N GLU A 187 -10.78 0.86 23.89
CA GLU A 187 -11.05 1.27 25.27
C GLU A 187 -12.47 0.92 25.71
N LYS A 188 -13.47 1.27 24.87
CA LYS A 188 -14.87 0.91 25.12
C LYS A 188 -15.10 -0.60 25.13
N GLY A 189 -14.42 -1.34 24.26
CA GLY A 189 -14.45 -2.81 24.27
C GLY A 189 -14.00 -3.39 25.61
N ARG A 190 -12.90 -2.88 26.16
CA ARG A 190 -12.35 -3.28 27.47
C ARG A 190 -13.23 -2.87 28.64
N GLU A 191 -13.90 -1.73 28.56
CA GLU A 191 -14.88 -1.30 29.58
C GLU A 191 -16.07 -2.27 29.65
N MET A 192 -16.64 -2.65 28.50
CA MET A 192 -17.75 -3.60 28.44
C MET A 192 -17.35 -4.99 28.96
N GLU A 193 -16.14 -5.48 28.67
CA GLU A 193 -15.63 -6.73 29.24
C GLU A 193 -15.43 -6.65 30.77
N ARG A 194 -14.94 -5.51 31.28
CA ARG A 194 -14.79 -5.28 32.74
C ARG A 194 -16.12 -5.17 33.46
N GLU A 195 -17.13 -4.59 32.84
CA GLU A 195 -18.50 -4.55 33.39
C GLU A 195 -19.16 -5.92 33.39
N SER A 196 -18.94 -6.73 32.34
CA SER A 196 -19.44 -8.11 32.27
C SER A 196 -18.75 -9.06 33.26
N THR A 197 -17.53 -8.75 33.71
CA THR A 197 -16.75 -9.59 34.64
C THR A 197 -16.88 -9.15 36.10
N ARG A 198 -17.55 -8.03 36.38
CA ARG A 198 -17.95 -7.69 37.75
C ARG A 198 -19.09 -8.63 38.18
N PRO A 199 -19.06 -9.21 39.39
CA PRO A 199 -20.23 -9.89 39.91
C PRO A 199 -21.40 -8.91 39.97
N PHE A 200 -22.54 -9.32 39.41
CA PHE A 200 -23.78 -8.56 39.45
C PHE A 200 -24.23 -8.39 40.91
N SER A 201 -23.86 -7.27 41.52
CA SER A 201 -24.32 -6.90 42.86
C SER A 201 -25.31 -5.73 42.76
N GLY A 202 -26.59 -6.04 42.94
CA GLY A 202 -27.60 -5.07 43.38
C GLY A 202 -28.33 -4.29 42.29
N GLN A 203 -29.40 -4.89 41.79
CA GLN A 203 -30.77 -4.34 41.80
C GLN A 203 -30.93 -2.81 41.87
N HIS A 204 -31.54 -2.23 40.83
CA HIS A 204 -32.48 -1.13 41.01
C HIS A 204 -33.68 -1.32 40.07
N ASP A 205 -34.77 -1.77 40.68
CA ASP A 205 -36.12 -1.73 40.17
C ASP A 205 -36.56 -0.28 39.95
N TYR A 206 -36.72 0.14 38.69
CA TYR A 206 -37.54 1.29 38.32
C TYR A 206 -38.26 1.04 36.99
N LEU A 207 -39.16 0.06 36.99
CA LEU A 207 -40.24 -0.02 36.02
C LEU A 207 -41.56 -0.11 36.80
N HIS A 208 -42.10 1.03 37.21
CA HIS A 208 -43.54 1.29 37.24
C HIS A 208 -43.81 2.77 37.52
N SER A 209 -44.29 3.47 36.50
CA SER A 209 -45.40 4.42 36.68
C SER A 209 -46.27 4.37 35.43
N LYS A 210 -47.43 3.71 35.54
CA LYS A 210 -48.56 3.95 34.64
C LYS A 210 -48.94 5.42 34.78
N GLN A 211 -48.98 6.16 33.68
CA GLN A 211 -49.83 7.34 33.58
C GLN A 211 -50.75 7.15 32.36
N GLU A 212 -51.96 6.73 32.71
CA GLU A 212 -53.17 6.75 31.90
C GLU A 212 -53.46 8.22 31.56
N LYS A 213 -53.51 8.57 30.27
CA LYS A 213 -53.90 9.90 29.82
C LYS A 213 -55.34 9.81 29.29
N ASP A 214 -56.27 10.27 30.11
CA ASP A 214 -57.66 10.52 29.71
C ASP A 214 -57.72 11.84 28.94
N TYR A 215 -58.29 11.80 27.73
CA TYR A 215 -58.43 12.93 26.80
C TYR A 215 -59.89 13.38 26.73
N GLY A 216 -60.39 13.95 27.84
CA GLY A 216 -61.78 14.37 28.02
C GLY A 216 -61.99 15.80 28.53
N MET A 217 -61.61 16.80 27.73
CA MET A 217 -62.25 18.15 27.62
C MET A 217 -62.12 19.21 28.76
N PRO A 218 -62.36 20.51 28.46
CA PRO A 218 -61.49 21.62 28.88
C PRO A 218 -61.98 22.47 30.06
N LEU A 219 -61.00 23.22 30.61
CA LEU A 219 -61.03 24.39 31.51
C LEU A 219 -61.72 24.23 32.87
#